data_AF-A0A2P5VQK5-F1
#
_entry.id   AF-A0A2P5VQK5-F1
#
_cell.length_a   1.000
_cell.length_b   1.000
_cell.length_c   1.000
_cell.angle_alpha   90.00
_cell.angle_beta   90.00
_cell.angle_gamma   90.00
#
_symmetry.space_group_name_H-M   'P 1'
#
loop_
_entity.id
_entity.type
_entity.pdbx_description
1 polymer ?
#
loop_
_entity_poly.entity_id
_entity_poly.type
_entity_poly.pdbx_seq_one_letter_code
_entity_poly.pdbx_strand_id
1 'polypeptide(L)'
;MILVNKLEDLYSLLRFLKVEPWGNWPWWNKLIQKPFEEGDQRGLKLVQSILKPIMLRRTKCSTDRYGKPILVLPPADVQVIYCELSEAEKDFYEALFKRSKV
;
A
#
# COMPACT_ATOMS: atom_id res chain seq x y z
N MET A 1 4.26 -0.83 -4.63
CA MET A 1 2.93 -1.44 -4.78
C MET A 1 1.97 -0.43 -4.18
N ILE A 2 0.97 0.07 -4.92
CA ILE A 2 0.01 1.05 -4.38
C ILE A 2 -1.00 0.27 -3.53
N LEU A 3 -0.54 -0.29 -2.43
CA LEU A 3 -1.41 -0.84 -1.40
C LEU A 3 -1.23 0.11 -0.23
N VAL A 4 -2.12 1.08 -0.17
CA VAL A 4 -2.30 1.92 1.00
C VAL A 4 -3.12 1.06 1.95
N ASN A 5 -2.43 0.24 2.75
CA ASN A 5 -2.91 -0.48 3.93
C ASN A 5 -4.14 -1.43 3.86
N LYS A 6 -5.13 -1.30 2.94
CA LYS A 6 -6.32 -2.17 2.81
C LYS A 6 -6.80 -2.29 1.35
N LEU A 7 -7.53 -3.37 1.04
CA LEU A 7 -8.17 -3.56 -0.27
C LEU A 7 -9.32 -2.58 -0.54
N GLU A 8 -9.98 -2.10 0.51
CA GLU A 8 -11.10 -1.16 0.44
C GLU A 8 -10.73 0.17 -0.23
N ASP A 9 -9.47 0.57 -0.11
CA ASP A 9 -8.94 1.77 -0.76
C ASP A 9 -8.98 1.64 -2.29
N LEU A 10 -8.72 0.43 -2.81
CA LEU A 10 -8.82 0.15 -4.25
C LEU A 10 -10.28 0.16 -4.71
N TYR A 11 -11.20 -0.41 -3.93
CA TYR A 11 -12.63 -0.35 -4.24
C TYR A 11 -13.12 1.10 -4.34
N SER A 12 -12.74 1.94 -3.38
CA SER A 12 -13.15 3.35 -3.35
C SER A 12 -12.68 4.10 -4.61
N LEU A 13 -11.45 3.85 -5.06
CA LEU A 13 -10.92 4.41 -6.31
C LEU A 13 -11.66 3.90 -7.55
N LEU A 14 -11.94 2.61 -7.63
CA LEU A 14 -12.66 2.01 -8.77
C LEU A 14 -14.12 2.50 -8.84
N ARG A 15 -14.77 2.68 -7.69
CA ARG A 15 -16.11 3.27 -7.59
C ARG A 15 -16.11 4.73 -8.03
N PHE A 16 -15.11 5.52 -7.62
CA PHE A 16 -14.95 6.90 -8.06
C PHE A 16 -14.77 7.00 -9.59
N LEU A 17 -13.93 6.13 -10.16
CA LEU A 17 -13.70 6.03 -11.60
C LEU A 17 -14.87 5.38 -12.38
N LYS A 18 -15.90 4.90 -11.68
CA LYS A 18 -17.08 4.22 -12.25
C LYS A 18 -16.71 3.04 -13.17
N VAL A 19 -15.73 2.24 -12.74
CA VAL A 19 -15.29 1.06 -13.50
C VAL A 19 -16.26 -0.09 -13.23
N GLU A 20 -17.15 -0.40 -14.18
CA GLU A 20 -18.08 -1.52 -14.08
C GLU A 20 -17.41 -2.86 -14.43
N PRO A 21 -17.76 -3.98 -13.77
CA PRO A 21 -18.68 -4.12 -12.63
C PRO A 21 -18.02 -3.87 -11.25
N TRP A 22 -16.78 -3.39 -11.22
CA TRP A 22 -15.92 -3.35 -10.02
C TRP A 22 -16.26 -2.23 -9.03
N GLY A 23 -17.00 -1.21 -9.47
CA GLY A 23 -17.59 -0.19 -8.61
C GLY A 23 -18.82 -0.65 -7.81
N ASN A 24 -19.28 -1.89 -8.04
CA ASN A 24 -20.43 -2.48 -7.35
C ASN A 24 -19.97 -3.39 -6.20
N TRP A 25 -20.39 -3.07 -4.98
CA TRP A 25 -19.95 -3.77 -3.77
C TRP A 25 -20.26 -5.28 -3.77
N PRO A 26 -21.47 -5.77 -4.09
CA PRO A 26 -21.74 -7.19 -4.25
C PRO A 26 -20.73 -7.95 -5.11
N TRP A 27 -20.33 -7.39 -6.26
CA TRP A 27 -19.35 -7.99 -7.16
C TRP A 27 -17.94 -7.95 -6.57
N TRP A 28 -17.54 -6.80 -6.04
CA TRP A 28 -16.26 -6.63 -5.35
C TRP A 28 -16.11 -7.62 -4.19
N ASN A 29 -17.12 -7.70 -3.31
CA ASN A 29 -17.07 -8.54 -2.13
C ASN A 29 -16.95 -10.03 -2.48
N LYS A 30 -17.72 -10.47 -3.48
CA LYS A 30 -17.73 -11.88 -3.91
C LYS A 30 -16.45 -12.31 -4.62
N LEU A 31 -15.90 -11.46 -5.49
CA LEU A 31 -14.79 -11.86 -6.38
C LEU A 31 -13.41 -11.41 -5.90
N ILE A 32 -13.34 -10.43 -5.01
CA ILE A 32 -12.09 -9.79 -4.60
C ILE A 32 -11.92 -9.85 -3.07
N GLN A 33 -12.85 -9.28 -2.30
CA GLN A 33 -12.72 -9.18 -0.84
C GLN A 33 -12.67 -10.55 -0.16
N LYS A 34 -13.69 -11.39 -0.35
CA LYS A 34 -13.75 -12.72 0.27
C LYS A 34 -12.58 -13.63 -0.11
N PRO A 35 -12.24 -13.80 -1.40
CA PRO A 35 -11.07 -14.60 -1.77
C PRO A 35 -9.78 -14.07 -1.13
N PHE A 36 -9.60 -12.76 -1.03
CA PHE A 36 -8.42 -12.19 -0.39
C PHE A 36 -8.35 -12.48 1.12
N GLU A 37 -9.47 -12.35 1.83
CA GLU A 37 -9.57 -12.67 3.27
C GLU A 37 -9.34 -14.16 3.53
N GLU A 38 -9.75 -15.02 2.61
CA GLU A 38 -9.51 -16.47 2.63
C GLU A 38 -8.08 -16.86 2.23
N GLY A 39 -7.21 -15.89 1.90
CA GLY A 39 -5.81 -16.13 1.50
C GLY A 39 -5.65 -16.60 0.04
N ASP A 40 -6.70 -16.49 -0.76
CA ASP A 40 -6.71 -16.90 -2.15
C ASP A 40 -6.16 -15.81 -3.09
N GLN A 41 -5.12 -16.17 -3.83
CA GLN A 41 -4.45 -15.28 -4.79
C GLN A 41 -5.34 -14.89 -5.99
N ARG A 42 -6.47 -15.57 -6.22
CA ARG A 42 -7.41 -15.23 -7.31
C ARG A 42 -7.92 -13.79 -7.20
N GLY A 43 -8.25 -13.32 -6.00
CA GLY A 43 -8.71 -11.95 -5.77
C GLY A 43 -7.66 -10.91 -6.18
N LEU A 44 -6.39 -11.13 -5.80
CA LEU A 44 -5.28 -10.25 -6.17
C LEU A 44 -4.98 -10.27 -7.68
N LYS A 45 -5.00 -11.44 -8.32
CA LYS A 45 -4.79 -11.54 -9.77
C LYS A 45 -5.88 -10.79 -10.55
N LEU A 46 -7.12 -10.85 -10.07
CA LEU A 46 -8.24 -10.13 -10.67
C LEU A 46 -8.05 -8.62 -10.54
N VAL A 47 -7.72 -8.12 -9.34
CA VAL A 47 -7.40 -6.70 -9.11
C VAL A 47 -6.27 -6.24 -10.03
N GLN A 48 -5.17 -6.99 -10.13
CA GLN A 48 -4.06 -6.65 -11.02
C GLN A 48 -4.50 -6.56 -12.48
N SER A 49 -5.37 -7.46 -12.93
CA SER A 49 -5.89 -7.46 -14.30
C SER A 49 -6.78 -6.26 -14.58
N ILE A 50 -7.60 -5.84 -13.61
CA ILE A 50 -8.46 -4.65 -13.69
C ILE A 50 -7.60 -3.37 -13.73
N LEU A 51 -6.58 -3.30 -12.87
CA LEU A 51 -5.73 -2.12 -12.76
C LEU A 51 -4.80 -1.95 -13.98
N LYS A 52 -4.38 -3.04 -14.63
CA LYS A 52 -3.41 -3.00 -15.74
C LYS A 52 -3.78 -2.04 -16.89
N PRO A 53 -5.03 -1.97 -17.40
CA PRO A 53 -5.42 -1.01 -18.43
C PRO A 53 -5.67 0.42 -17.92
N ILE A 54 -6.04 0.61 -16.65
CA ILE A 54 -6.44 1.92 -16.11
C ILE A 54 -5.33 2.64 -15.35
N MET A 55 -4.30 1.91 -14.92
CA MET A 55 -3.22 2.44 -14.09
C MET A 55 -1.90 2.46 -14.86
N LEU A 56 -1.37 3.66 -15.07
CA LEU A 56 0.03 3.82 -15.47
C LEU A 56 0.90 3.88 -14.21
N ARG A 57 1.69 2.82 -13.96
CA ARG A 57 2.63 2.77 -12.85
C ARG A 57 4.07 2.84 -13.35
N ARG A 58 4.74 3.97 -13.12
CA ARG A 58 6.19 4.13 -13.34
C ARG A 58 6.92 4.10 -11.99
N THR A 59 8.12 3.54 -12.00
CA THR A 59 9.07 3.48 -10.88
C THR A 59 10.24 4.41 -11.14
N LYS A 60 11.03 4.75 -10.10
CA LYS A 60 12.27 5.52 -10.24
C LYS A 60 13.28 4.86 -11.20
N CYS A 61 13.19 3.55 -11.39
CA CYS A 61 14.02 2.78 -12.31
C CYS A 61 13.37 2.57 -13.69
N SER A 62 12.24 3.22 -13.99
CA SER A 62 11.57 3.04 -15.28
C SER A 62 12.38 3.66 -16.41
N THR A 63 12.53 2.91 -17.49
CA THR A 63 13.21 3.32 -18.72
C THR A 63 12.19 3.74 -19.78
N ASP A 64 12.62 4.60 -20.69
CA ASP A 64 11.87 4.95 -21.87
C ASP A 64 11.94 3.82 -22.92
N ARG A 65 11.25 4.03 -24.04
CA ARG A 65 11.24 3.11 -25.19
C ARG A 65 12.61 2.88 -25.85
N TYR A 66 13.61 3.69 -25.52
CA TYR A 66 14.98 3.62 -26.03
C TYR A 66 15.96 3.09 -24.98
N GLY A 67 15.47 2.62 -23.82
CA GLY A 67 16.29 2.08 -22.74
C GLY A 67 16.93 3.13 -21.83
N LYS A 68 16.66 4.42 -22.04
CA LYS A 68 17.19 5.50 -21.20
C LYS A 68 16.35 5.64 -19.93
N PRO A 69 16.95 5.82 -18.74
CA PRO A 69 16.18 6.14 -17.53
C PRO A 69 15.28 7.35 -17.76
N ILE A 70 13.98 7.22 -17.47
CA ILE A 70 13.04 8.35 -17.56
C ILE A 70 13.45 9.45 -16.59
N LEU A 71 14.07 9.07 -15.47
CA LEU A 71 14.46 9.97 -14.41
C LEU A 71 15.81 9.54 -13.85
N VAL A 72 16.75 10.48 -13.75
CA VAL A 72 18.07 10.28 -13.14
C VAL A 72 18.03 10.98 -11.79
N LEU A 73 17.97 10.20 -10.71
CA LEU A 73 18.02 10.73 -9.35
C LEU A 73 19.45 10.70 -8.82
N PRO A 74 19.83 11.69 -8.00
CA PRO A 74 20.99 11.52 -7.15
C PRO A 74 20.76 10.36 -6.16
N PRO A 75 21.84 9.80 -5.56
CA PRO A 75 21.72 8.84 -4.49
C PRO A 75 20.79 9.35 -3.38
N ALA A 76 19.99 8.46 -2.80
CA ALA A 76 19.17 8.80 -1.66
C ALA A 76 20.07 9.04 -0.44
N ASP A 77 19.94 10.21 0.20
CA ASP A 77 20.55 10.47 1.49
C ASP A 77 19.56 10.10 2.60
N VAL A 78 20.00 9.25 3.54
CA VAL A 78 19.18 8.77 4.64
C VAL A 78 19.96 9.01 5.93
N GLN A 79 19.43 9.89 6.78
CA GLN A 79 20.04 10.26 8.05
C GLN A 79 19.20 9.71 9.19
N VAL A 80 19.85 8.96 10.09
CA VAL A 80 19.22 8.48 11.32
C VAL A 80 19.63 9.41 12.44
N ILE A 81 18.65 10.11 13.02
CA ILE A 81 18.86 11.00 14.16
C ILE A 81 18.36 10.25 15.40
N TYR A 82 19.29 9.92 16.29
CA TYR A 82 18.97 9.32 17.57
C TYR A 82 18.58 10.42 18.55
N CYS A 83 17.39 10.31 19.13
CA CYS A 83 16.90 11.23 20.15
C CYS A 83 16.98 10.53 21.52
N GLU A 84 17.47 11.25 22.52
CA GLU A 84 17.37 10.80 23.90
C GLU A 84 15.98 11.16 24.45
N LEU A 85 15.38 10.19 25.13
CA LEU A 85 14.16 10.43 25.90
C LEU A 85 14.49 11.34 27.10
N SER A 86 13.66 12.35 27.33
CA SER A 86 13.67 13.09 28.59
C SER A 86 13.34 12.18 29.77
N GLU A 87 13.65 12.62 30.99
CA GLU A 87 13.40 11.85 32.21
C GLU A 87 11.91 11.49 32.35
N ALA A 88 11.01 12.47 32.12
CA ALA A 88 9.56 12.24 32.13
C ALA A 88 9.09 11.25 31.05
N GLU A 89 9.68 11.29 29.86
CA GLU A 89 9.35 10.35 28.78
C GLU A 89 9.86 8.94 29.09
N LYS A 90 11.07 8.81 29.67
CA LYS A 90 11.61 7.52 30.12
C LYS A 90 10.72 6.89 31.19
N ASP A 91 10.34 7.65 32.22
CA ASP A 91 9.46 7.17 33.28
C ASP A 91 8.11 6.69 32.74
N PHE A 92 7.52 7.47 31.83
CA PHE A 92 6.28 7.09 31.15
C PHE A 92 6.45 5.81 30.32
N TYR A 93 7.53 5.72 29.54
CA TYR A 93 7.80 4.55 28.69
C TYR A 93 8.05 3.29 29.53
N GLU A 94 8.78 3.40 30.63
CA GLU A 94 9.03 2.31 31.56
C GLU A 94 7.75 1.85 32.27
N ALA A 95 6.91 2.79 32.71
CA ALA A 95 5.62 2.47 33.32
C ALA A 95 4.70 1.72 32.33
N LEU A 96 4.66 2.16 31.07
CA LEU A 96 3.92 1.49 30.00
C LEU A 96 4.49 0.09 29.72
N PHE A 97 5.82 -0.04 29.64
CA PHE A 97 6.49 -1.31 29.40
C PHE A 97 6.16 -2.34 30.51
N LYS A 98 6.27 -1.93 31.78
CA LYS A 98 5.94 -2.77 32.94
C LYS A 98 4.47 -3.21 32.93
N ARG A 99 3.55 -2.36 32.50
CA ARG A 99 2.12 -2.67 32.37
C ARG A 99 1.79 -3.61 31.20
N SER A 100 2.58 -3.55 30.12
CA SER A 100 2.37 -4.36 28.91
C SER A 100 2.94 -5.78 28.99
N LYS A 101 3.89 -6.03 29.91
CA LYS A 101 4.32 -7.39 30.28
C LYS A 101 3.28 -8.01 31.22
N VAL A 102 2.22 -8.56 30.63
CA VAL A 102 1.29 -9.51 31.26
C VAL A 102 1.30 -10.77 30.43
#